data_AF-A0A9D4X0R2-F1
#
_entry.id   AF-A0A9D4X0R2-F1
#
_cell.length_a   1.000
_cell.length_b   1.000
_cell.length_c   1.000
_cell.angle_alpha   90.00
_cell.angle_beta   90.00
_cell.angle_gamma   90.00
#
_symmetry.space_group_name_H-M   'P 1'
#
loop_
_entity.id
_entity.type
_entity.pdbx_description
1 polymer ?
#
loop_
_entity_poly.entity_id
_entity_poly.type
_entity_poly.pdbx_seq_one_letter_code
_entity_poly.pdbx_strand_id
1 'polypeptide(L)'
;MDEGVFGIAHSELIAKEDMQQLFEHEELGIAVIHTYIWYMYDTLMRGTELCNRFNFIAASRINTTFITKNPTSVMNELVDRFMVAGDNTTPSLYFLPFNSGNGGHWVLVAMDLSRLMVYYLDSLPGDWSKYPSMKKTVDAAIVKFRSKKNYRNRKDITWVRVQCPQQNNSIDCGFFVLIFMRDIIALNHIDIPKMVNLVGFRGRFWFLCSCIFQPSIKVNLVGVRCGLFFLGSDIFQPSIKINLIGVTSRFWFLNSSIFQPSIKVNLVGFRDGFCFLCSDIFQPSIKIDLIGILGGFGFLCPSIFQPSIKVNLVRVSNVFFILQWIFEPTIKVRLINLYFFYILLYHISGKASLSILQYN
;
A
#
# COMPACT_ATOMS: atom_id res chain seq x y z
N MET A 1 0.15 1.84 18.66
CA MET A 1 -0.01 0.52 18.00
C MET A 1 -0.22 -0.52 19.07
N ASP A 2 -1.02 -1.54 18.77
CA ASP A 2 -1.27 -2.67 19.68
C ASP A 2 0.04 -3.39 20.04
N GLU A 3 0.19 -3.84 21.29
CA GLU A 3 1.37 -4.58 21.74
C GLU A 3 1.59 -5.85 20.93
N GLY A 4 0.52 -6.43 20.37
CA GLY A 4 0.58 -7.61 19.52
C GLY A 4 1.44 -7.46 18.25
N VAL A 5 1.68 -6.23 17.76
CA VAL A 5 2.43 -6.00 16.51
C VAL A 5 3.93 -6.20 16.69
N PHE A 6 4.51 -5.50 17.66
CA PHE A 6 5.96 -5.52 17.92
C PHE A 6 6.32 -6.26 19.22
N GLY A 7 5.34 -6.81 19.93
CA GLY A 7 5.53 -7.48 21.23
C GLY A 7 5.73 -6.52 22.40
N ILE A 8 5.51 -5.22 22.17
CA ILE A 8 5.72 -4.12 23.12
C ILE A 8 4.76 -2.98 22.77
N ALA A 9 4.44 -2.13 23.74
CA ALA A 9 3.78 -0.87 23.47
C ALA A 9 4.65 -0.02 22.51
N HIS A 10 4.08 0.35 21.37
CA HIS A 10 4.76 1.14 20.36
C HIS A 10 3.85 2.28 19.89
N SER A 11 4.32 3.51 20.01
CA SER A 11 3.67 4.70 19.45
C SER A 11 4.54 5.27 18.35
N GLU A 12 3.96 5.49 17.18
CA GLU A 12 4.62 6.17 16.07
C GLU A 12 3.87 7.46 15.78
N LEU A 13 4.59 8.55 15.59
CA LEU A 13 4.02 9.81 15.10
C LEU A 13 4.29 9.88 13.60
N ILE A 14 3.24 10.06 12.82
CA ILE A 14 3.34 10.21 11.37
C ILE A 14 3.25 11.70 11.07
N ALA A 15 4.34 12.29 10.61
CA ALA A 15 4.36 13.66 10.16
C ALA A 15 3.88 13.76 8.71
N LYS A 16 3.63 14.99 8.26
CA LYS A 16 3.23 15.24 6.87
C LYS A 16 4.33 14.77 5.91
N GLU A 17 5.58 14.96 6.29
CA GLU A 17 6.79 14.62 5.53
C GLU A 17 6.89 13.10 5.32
N ASP A 18 6.53 12.30 6.33
CA ASP A 18 6.46 10.83 6.21
C ASP A 18 5.41 10.41 5.17
N MET A 19 4.27 11.10 5.14
CA MET A 19 3.24 10.84 4.14
C MET A 19 3.66 11.28 2.74
N GLN A 20 4.45 12.35 2.62
CA GLN A 20 4.99 12.80 1.35
C GLN A 20 5.90 11.76 0.71
N GLN A 21 6.69 11.01 1.51
CA GLN A 21 7.54 9.94 0.97
C GLN A 21 6.73 8.91 0.15
N LEU A 22 5.51 8.57 0.60
CA LEU A 22 4.61 7.69 -0.14
C LEU A 22 4.01 8.37 -1.38
N PHE A 23 3.56 9.62 -1.27
CA PHE A 23 2.84 10.31 -2.34
C PHE A 23 3.76 10.81 -3.47
N GLU A 24 4.97 11.23 -3.11
CA GLU A 24 5.97 11.78 -4.01
C GLU A 24 7.00 10.72 -4.45
N HIS A 25 6.85 9.49 -3.95
CA HIS A 25 7.69 8.34 -4.27
C HIS A 25 9.16 8.60 -3.93
N GLU A 26 9.40 8.95 -2.68
CA GLU A 26 10.75 9.19 -2.14
C GLU A 26 11.23 8.00 -1.30
N GLU A 27 12.48 8.07 -0.82
CA GLU A 27 13.05 7.07 0.09
C GLU A 27 12.23 6.98 1.38
N LEU A 28 11.81 5.77 1.75
CA LEU A 28 10.95 5.57 2.90
C LEU A 28 11.71 5.68 4.23
N GLY A 29 11.13 6.42 5.16
CA GLY A 29 11.56 6.49 6.54
C GLY A 29 10.99 5.36 7.41
N ILE A 30 11.57 5.22 8.62
CA ILE A 30 11.16 4.23 9.62
C ILE A 30 9.66 4.34 9.95
N ALA A 31 9.14 5.58 10.11
CA ALA A 31 7.75 5.82 10.45
C ALA A 31 6.78 5.23 9.42
N VAL A 32 7.10 5.36 8.13
CA VAL A 32 6.31 4.79 7.03
C VAL A 32 6.35 3.25 7.06
N ILE A 33 7.53 2.67 7.25
CA ILE A 33 7.68 1.20 7.35
C ILE A 33 6.84 0.65 8.52
N HIS A 34 6.93 1.28 9.70
CA HIS A 34 6.15 0.87 10.87
C HIS A 34 4.65 1.02 10.67
N THR A 35 4.22 2.13 10.07
CA THR A 35 2.81 2.37 9.74
C THR A 35 2.28 1.28 8.81
N TYR A 36 3.05 0.91 7.80
CA TYR A 36 2.66 -0.17 6.90
C TYR A 36 2.60 -1.53 7.59
N ILE A 37 3.55 -1.84 8.48
CA ILE A 37 3.51 -3.06 9.30
C ILE A 37 2.24 -3.09 10.16
N TRP A 38 1.90 -1.99 10.82
CA TRP A 38 0.68 -1.88 11.61
C TRP A 38 -0.56 -2.08 10.74
N TYR A 39 -0.62 -1.42 9.58
CA TYR A 39 -1.70 -1.60 8.62
C TYR A 39 -1.84 -3.07 8.18
N MET A 40 -0.74 -3.73 7.79
CA MET A 40 -0.76 -5.15 7.42
C MET A 40 -1.22 -6.04 8.56
N TYR A 41 -0.73 -5.80 9.78
CA TYR A 41 -1.14 -6.55 10.95
C TYR A 41 -2.65 -6.40 11.20
N ASP A 42 -3.14 -5.16 11.19
CA ASP A 42 -4.53 -4.84 11.46
C ASP A 42 -5.49 -5.41 10.41
N THR A 43 -5.11 -5.35 9.13
CA THR A 43 -5.99 -5.70 8.01
C THR A 43 -5.88 -7.15 7.54
N LEU A 44 -4.69 -7.76 7.60
CA LEU A 44 -4.45 -9.10 7.08
C LEU A 44 -4.36 -10.14 8.18
N MET A 45 -3.87 -9.77 9.37
CA MET A 45 -3.48 -10.74 10.39
C MET A 45 -4.42 -10.76 11.59
N ARG A 46 -4.89 -9.60 12.06
CA ARG A 46 -5.69 -9.47 13.29
C ARG A 46 -6.91 -10.39 13.23
N GLY A 47 -7.09 -11.21 14.27
CA GLY A 47 -8.19 -12.17 14.37
C GLY A 47 -8.02 -13.43 13.52
N THR A 48 -6.87 -13.64 12.89
CA THR A 48 -6.53 -14.85 12.12
C THR A 48 -5.37 -15.61 12.76
N GLU A 49 -5.13 -16.84 12.32
CA GLU A 49 -3.97 -17.65 12.72
C GLU A 49 -2.62 -17.04 12.29
N LEU A 50 -2.63 -16.07 11.36
CA LEU A 50 -1.41 -15.42 10.87
C LEU A 50 -0.68 -14.64 11.98
N CYS A 51 -1.40 -14.12 12.98
CA CYS A 51 -0.79 -13.45 14.14
C CYS A 51 0.15 -14.36 14.95
N ASN A 52 -0.04 -15.68 14.90
CA ASN A 52 0.83 -16.64 15.58
C ASN A 52 2.02 -17.05 14.70
N ARG A 53 1.91 -16.87 13.38
CA ARG A 53 2.88 -17.34 12.38
C ARG A 53 3.84 -16.25 11.92
N PHE A 54 3.45 -14.99 11.90
CA PHE A 54 4.29 -13.89 11.44
C PHE A 54 4.48 -12.85 12.54
N ASN A 55 5.74 -12.50 12.78
CA ASN A 55 6.13 -11.61 13.86
C ASN A 55 7.00 -10.49 13.31
N PHE A 56 6.78 -9.25 13.77
CA PHE A 56 7.57 -8.10 13.32
C PHE A 56 8.54 -7.63 14.38
N ILE A 57 9.72 -7.21 13.95
CA ILE A 57 10.71 -6.49 14.73
C ILE A 57 10.71 -5.04 14.25
N ALA A 58 10.63 -4.09 15.19
CA ALA A 58 10.61 -2.67 14.86
C ALA A 58 11.95 -2.23 14.26
N ALA A 59 11.91 -1.62 13.07
CA ALA A 59 13.08 -1.10 12.36
C ALA A 59 13.80 0.01 13.14
N SER A 60 13.09 0.73 14.01
CA SER A 60 13.70 1.74 14.90
C SER A 60 14.68 1.14 15.91
N ARG A 61 14.58 -0.16 16.20
CA ARG A 61 15.40 -0.82 17.22
C ARG A 61 16.68 -1.43 16.66
N ILE A 62 16.70 -1.71 15.35
CA ILE A 62 17.76 -2.48 14.72
C ILE A 62 18.14 -1.85 13.38
N ASN A 63 19.09 -0.93 13.43
CA ASN A 63 19.75 -0.38 12.25
C ASN A 63 21.27 -0.34 12.47
N THR A 64 22.03 -0.10 11.42
CA THR A 64 23.50 -0.05 11.49
C THR A 64 24.01 0.91 12.57
N THR A 65 23.39 2.08 12.70
CA THR A 65 23.80 3.09 13.68
C THR A 65 23.68 2.58 15.11
N PHE A 66 22.56 1.93 15.45
CA PHE A 66 22.35 1.36 16.78
C PHE A 66 23.24 0.15 17.03
N ILE A 67 23.40 -0.75 16.05
CA ILE A 67 24.30 -1.90 16.18
C ILE A 67 25.73 -1.46 16.45
N THR A 68 26.19 -0.43 15.74
CA THR A 68 27.56 0.09 15.91
C THR A 68 27.75 0.71 17.29
N LYS A 69 26.75 1.42 17.82
CA LYS A 69 26.83 2.07 19.13
C LYS A 69 26.67 1.09 20.29
N ASN A 70 25.67 0.19 20.23
CA ASN A 70 25.24 -0.64 21.35
C ASN A 70 24.85 -2.07 20.92
N PRO A 71 25.79 -2.87 20.39
CA PRO A 71 25.48 -4.18 19.79
C PRO A 71 24.81 -5.16 20.77
N THR A 72 25.24 -5.15 22.04
CA THR A 72 24.67 -6.02 23.08
C THR A 72 23.21 -5.65 23.40
N SER A 73 22.87 -4.35 23.39
CA SER A 73 21.50 -3.90 23.62
C SER A 73 20.59 -4.37 22.49
N VAL A 74 21.01 -4.11 21.24
CA VAL A 74 20.25 -4.53 20.05
C VAL A 74 20.04 -6.05 20.00
N MET A 75 21.08 -6.83 20.33
CA MET A 75 20.96 -8.27 20.44
C MET A 75 19.96 -8.69 21.54
N ASN A 76 19.95 -8.03 22.70
CA ASN A 76 18.98 -8.33 23.76
C ASN A 76 17.54 -8.02 23.32
N GLU A 77 17.33 -6.92 22.61
CA GLU A 77 16.00 -6.57 22.08
C GLU A 77 15.46 -7.61 21.09
N LEU A 78 16.33 -8.16 20.23
CA LEU A 78 15.97 -9.30 19.38
C LEU A 78 15.54 -10.51 20.22
N VAL A 79 16.36 -10.86 21.22
CA VAL A 79 16.08 -12.01 22.09
C VAL A 79 14.75 -11.82 22.80
N ASP A 80 14.48 -10.64 23.34
CA ASP A 80 13.23 -10.36 24.05
C ASP A 80 12.04 -10.49 23.10
N ARG A 81 12.16 -10.00 21.86
CA ARG A 81 11.12 -10.21 20.83
C ARG A 81 10.89 -11.68 20.51
N PHE A 82 11.96 -12.46 20.37
CA PHE A 82 11.87 -13.91 20.15
C PHE A 82 11.22 -14.66 21.31
N MET A 83 11.32 -14.15 22.54
CA MET A 83 10.72 -14.77 23.72
C MET A 83 9.23 -14.46 23.88
N VAL A 84 8.75 -13.31 23.40
CA VAL A 84 7.33 -12.90 23.48
C VAL A 84 6.46 -13.67 22.48
N ALA A 85 7.00 -13.97 21.30
CA ALA A 85 6.28 -14.65 20.24
C ALA A 85 6.26 -16.18 20.42
N GLY A 86 5.38 -16.65 21.30
CA GLY A 86 4.94 -18.05 21.37
C GLY A 86 5.93 -19.09 21.93
N ASP A 87 5.40 -20.29 22.18
CA ASP A 87 6.11 -21.45 22.75
C ASP A 87 6.87 -22.30 21.70
N ASN A 88 7.05 -21.78 20.47
CA ASN A 88 7.66 -22.43 19.32
C ASN A 88 6.96 -23.73 18.86
N THR A 89 5.72 -24.00 19.27
CA THR A 89 4.97 -25.18 18.78
C THR A 89 4.40 -24.95 17.37
N THR A 90 4.06 -23.71 17.03
CA THR A 90 3.67 -23.30 15.69
C THR A 90 4.85 -22.72 14.92
N PRO A 91 5.13 -23.19 13.69
CA PRO A 91 6.13 -22.56 12.83
C PRO A 91 5.87 -21.06 12.68
N SER A 92 6.88 -20.25 12.98
CA SER A 92 6.78 -18.79 13.00
C SER A 92 7.97 -18.13 12.30
N LEU A 93 7.71 -17.05 11.58
CA LEU A 93 8.69 -16.27 10.86
C LEU A 93 8.78 -14.86 11.44
N TYR A 94 10.00 -14.38 11.67
CA TYR A 94 10.27 -13.06 12.25
C TYR A 94 10.82 -12.13 11.18
N PHE A 95 10.09 -11.07 10.86
CA PHE A 95 10.48 -10.04 9.91
C PHE A 95 11.23 -8.91 10.59
N LEU A 96 12.43 -8.64 10.08
CA LEU A 96 13.29 -7.53 10.44
C LEU A 96 13.54 -6.67 9.18
N PRO A 97 12.78 -5.58 9.00
CA PRO A 97 13.16 -4.51 8.09
C PRO A 97 14.42 -3.84 8.63
N PHE A 98 15.53 -3.92 7.89
CA PHE A 98 16.81 -3.37 8.29
C PHE A 98 17.20 -2.22 7.38
N ASN A 99 17.58 -1.08 7.96
CA ASN A 99 18.12 0.06 7.23
C ASN A 99 19.63 0.19 7.49
N SER A 100 20.39 0.46 6.42
CA SER A 100 21.85 0.58 6.51
C SER A 100 22.37 1.84 7.21
N GLY A 101 21.53 2.84 7.49
CA GLY A 101 21.88 4.13 8.10
C GLY A 101 22.43 5.16 7.10
N ASN A 102 22.16 6.46 7.38
CA ASN A 102 22.57 7.68 6.64
C ASN A 102 22.41 7.63 5.10
N GLY A 103 21.19 7.90 4.59
CA GLY A 103 20.85 7.84 3.16
C GLY A 103 20.74 6.38 2.68
N GLY A 104 20.04 5.56 3.47
CA GLY A 104 20.39 4.16 3.69
C GLY A 104 19.47 3.17 2.96
N HIS A 105 20.08 2.12 2.42
CA HIS A 105 19.41 1.04 1.73
C HIS A 105 18.59 0.17 2.71
N TRP A 106 17.36 -0.16 2.31
CA TRP A 106 16.46 -1.05 3.04
C TRP A 106 16.55 -2.48 2.54
N VAL A 107 16.63 -3.43 3.47
CA VAL A 107 16.58 -4.87 3.20
C VAL A 107 15.64 -5.55 4.19
N LEU A 108 15.14 -6.74 3.84
CA LEU A 108 14.34 -7.55 4.74
C LEU A 108 15.12 -8.79 5.16
N VAL A 109 15.24 -8.99 6.46
CA VAL A 109 15.74 -10.23 7.06
C VAL A 109 14.55 -10.97 7.66
N ALA A 110 14.26 -12.17 7.17
CA ALA A 110 13.22 -13.04 7.71
C ALA A 110 13.83 -14.26 8.39
N MET A 111 13.44 -14.54 9.64
CA MET A 111 14.10 -15.57 10.46
C MET A 111 13.11 -16.64 10.89
N ASP A 112 13.44 -17.91 10.58
CA ASP A 112 12.80 -19.08 11.16
C ASP A 112 13.71 -19.66 12.25
N LEU A 113 13.36 -19.37 13.49
CA LEU A 113 14.14 -19.76 14.67
C LEU A 113 14.08 -21.27 14.95
N SER A 114 13.05 -21.95 14.45
CA SER A 114 12.88 -23.40 14.64
C SER A 114 13.83 -24.18 13.72
N ARG A 115 13.91 -23.76 12.44
CA ARG A 115 14.76 -24.38 11.43
C ARG A 115 16.18 -23.83 11.41
N LEU A 116 16.43 -22.71 12.10
CA LEU A 116 17.68 -21.94 12.05
C LEU A 116 18.01 -21.45 10.64
N MET A 117 16.97 -20.95 9.97
CA MET A 117 17.07 -20.38 8.63
C MET A 117 16.92 -18.87 8.72
N VAL A 118 17.82 -18.14 8.07
CA VAL A 118 17.74 -16.69 7.92
C VAL A 118 17.68 -16.37 6.43
N TYR A 119 16.56 -15.83 5.99
CA TYR A 119 16.34 -15.42 4.62
C TYR A 119 16.68 -13.94 4.48
N TYR A 120 17.57 -13.64 3.55
CA TYR A 120 17.99 -12.28 3.20
C TYR A 120 17.34 -11.89 1.88
N LEU A 121 16.47 -10.89 1.91
CA LEU A 121 15.74 -10.38 0.76
C LEU A 121 16.19 -8.94 0.48
N ASP A 122 16.69 -8.72 -0.73
CA ASP A 122 17.31 -7.46 -1.14
C ASP A 122 16.95 -7.18 -2.61
N SER A 123 16.44 -5.98 -2.86
CA SER A 123 16.10 -5.47 -4.18
C SER A 123 17.33 -4.98 -4.97
N LEU A 124 18.51 -4.96 -4.35
CA LEU A 124 19.79 -4.74 -5.02
C LEU A 124 20.63 -6.02 -5.08
N PRO A 125 21.56 -6.12 -6.04
CA PRO A 125 22.43 -7.27 -6.13
C PRO A 125 23.41 -7.30 -4.97
N GLY A 126 23.60 -8.48 -4.38
CA GLY A 126 24.50 -8.72 -3.25
C GLY A 126 23.86 -9.59 -2.18
N ASP A 127 24.59 -9.79 -1.09
CA ASP A 127 24.12 -10.51 0.09
C ASP A 127 24.49 -9.75 1.37
N TRP A 128 24.22 -10.38 2.52
CA TRP A 128 24.49 -9.83 3.85
C TRP A 128 25.97 -9.53 4.13
N SER A 129 26.92 -9.92 3.26
CA SER A 129 28.34 -9.55 3.40
C SER A 129 28.56 -8.04 3.47
N LYS A 130 27.65 -7.24 2.89
CA LYS A 130 27.63 -5.77 3.02
C LYS A 130 27.33 -5.29 4.43
N TYR A 131 26.70 -6.13 5.26
CA TYR A 131 26.23 -5.80 6.61
C TYR A 131 26.72 -6.83 7.65
N PRO A 132 28.04 -6.97 7.85
CA PRO A 132 28.60 -8.00 8.73
C PRO A 132 28.16 -7.84 10.20
N SER A 133 27.99 -6.59 10.66
CA SER A 133 27.51 -6.29 12.01
C SER A 133 26.06 -6.69 12.23
N MET A 134 25.21 -6.56 11.20
CA MET A 134 23.82 -7.05 11.23
C MET A 134 23.82 -8.58 11.34
N LYS A 135 24.56 -9.27 10.47
CA LYS A 135 24.66 -10.73 10.49
C LYS A 135 25.11 -11.25 11.86
N LYS A 136 26.20 -10.69 12.40
CA LYS A 136 26.77 -11.08 13.69
C LYS A 136 25.77 -10.87 14.85
N THR A 137 25.05 -9.75 14.83
CA THR A 137 24.05 -9.43 15.86
C THR A 137 22.86 -10.39 15.80
N VAL A 138 22.36 -10.69 14.61
CA VAL A 138 21.28 -11.66 14.38
C VAL A 138 21.70 -13.06 14.82
N ASP A 139 22.88 -13.53 14.40
CA ASP A 139 23.40 -14.84 14.80
C ASP A 139 23.54 -14.96 16.33
N ALA A 140 24.11 -13.94 16.96
CA ALA A 140 24.27 -13.91 18.42
C ALA A 140 22.93 -13.92 19.16
N ALA A 141 21.93 -13.19 18.66
CA ALA A 141 20.59 -13.17 19.23
C ALA A 141 19.92 -14.55 19.12
N ILE A 142 20.01 -15.21 17.96
CA ILE A 142 19.46 -16.57 17.76
C ILE A 142 20.14 -17.57 18.72
N VAL A 143 21.47 -17.54 18.84
CA VAL A 143 22.22 -18.39 19.77
C VAL A 143 21.80 -18.15 21.21
N LYS A 144 21.69 -16.89 21.63
CA LYS A 144 21.28 -16.53 23.00
C LYS A 144 19.83 -16.94 23.30
N PHE A 145 18.92 -16.77 22.36
CA PHE A 145 17.54 -17.24 22.46
C PHE A 145 17.48 -18.76 22.66
N ARG A 146 18.25 -19.52 21.86
CA ARG A 146 18.31 -20.99 22.00
C ARG A 146 18.82 -21.43 23.36
N SER A 147 19.85 -20.74 23.86
CA SER A 147 20.38 -20.97 25.21
C SER A 147 19.30 -20.73 26.27
N LYS A 148 18.56 -19.61 26.20
CA LYS A 148 17.44 -19.31 27.12
C LYS A 148 16.31 -20.36 27.08
N LYS A 149 16.01 -20.93 25.90
CA LYS A 149 15.01 -21.99 25.72
C LYS A 149 15.56 -23.40 26.01
N ASN A 150 16.81 -23.54 26.47
CA ASN A 150 17.48 -24.81 26.76
C ASN A 150 17.55 -25.78 25.56
N TYR A 151 17.60 -25.27 24.33
CA TYR A 151 17.76 -26.11 23.15
C TYR A 151 19.19 -26.66 23.04
N ARG A 152 19.33 -27.97 23.14
CA ARG A 152 20.64 -28.66 23.20
C ARG A 152 21.25 -28.99 21.83
N ASN A 153 20.48 -28.89 20.73
CA ASN A 153 20.97 -29.23 19.39
C ASN A 153 21.93 -28.14 18.86
N ARG A 154 23.13 -28.55 18.44
CA ARG A 154 24.17 -27.72 17.82
C ARG A 154 24.02 -27.71 16.30
N LYS A 155 22.92 -27.14 15.82
CA LYS A 155 22.70 -26.90 14.40
C LYS A 155 23.20 -25.49 14.04
N ASP A 156 23.92 -25.37 12.93
CA ASP A 156 24.40 -24.09 12.43
C ASP A 156 23.26 -23.25 11.84
N ILE A 157 23.39 -21.93 11.95
CA ILE A 157 22.47 -20.96 11.37
C ILE A 157 22.75 -20.87 9.87
N THR A 158 21.76 -21.18 9.06
CA THR A 158 21.88 -21.15 7.60
C THR A 158 21.29 -19.86 7.06
N TRP A 159 22.13 -19.04 6.42
CA TRP A 159 21.70 -17.85 5.71
C TRP A 159 21.41 -18.17 4.25
N VAL A 160 20.27 -17.74 3.74
CA VAL A 160 19.81 -17.95 2.37
C VAL A 160 19.56 -16.61 1.72
N ARG A 161 20.29 -16.32 0.65
CA ARG A 161 19.96 -15.20 -0.23
C ARG A 161 18.75 -15.60 -1.06
N VAL A 162 17.67 -14.84 -0.94
CA VAL A 162 16.46 -15.05 -1.73
C VAL A 162 16.58 -14.25 -3.03
N GLN A 163 16.37 -14.91 -4.16
CA GLN A 163 16.27 -14.21 -5.43
C GLN A 163 14.94 -13.46 -5.48
N CYS A 164 15.04 -12.14 -5.47
CA CYS A 164 13.92 -11.19 -5.50
C CYS A 164 14.01 -10.34 -6.77
N PRO A 165 12.90 -9.79 -7.28
CA PRO A 165 12.96 -8.75 -8.31
C PRO A 165 13.83 -7.59 -7.83
N GLN A 166 14.58 -7.02 -8.77
CA GLN A 166 15.57 -6.00 -8.48
C GLN A 166 15.01 -4.61 -8.80
N GLN A 167 15.38 -3.62 -7.99
CA GLN A 167 15.06 -2.22 -8.24
C GLN A 167 15.96 -1.65 -9.33
N ASN A 168 15.44 -0.67 -10.08
CA ASN A 168 16.17 0.00 -11.16
C ASN A 168 16.59 1.44 -10.81
N ASN A 169 16.34 1.87 -9.58
CA ASN A 169 16.67 3.21 -9.06
C ASN A 169 17.28 3.08 -7.66
N SER A 170 17.53 4.21 -6.97
CA SER A 170 18.12 4.23 -5.63
C SER A 170 17.09 4.40 -4.49
N ILE A 171 15.81 4.57 -4.80
CA ILE A 171 14.79 5.01 -3.82
C ILE A 171 13.78 3.90 -3.47
N ASP A 172 13.62 2.89 -4.33
CA ASP A 172 12.54 1.91 -4.18
C ASP A 172 12.77 0.87 -3.06
N CYS A 173 13.98 0.77 -2.49
CA CYS A 173 14.35 -0.30 -1.57
C CYS A 173 13.35 -0.48 -0.41
N GLY A 174 12.87 0.62 0.17
CA GLY A 174 11.84 0.60 1.22
C GLY A 174 10.52 -0.01 0.73
N PHE A 175 10.07 0.38 -0.47
CA PHE A 175 8.85 -0.18 -1.08
C PHE A 175 8.97 -1.68 -1.37
N PHE A 176 10.15 -2.14 -1.81
CA PHE A 176 10.40 -3.57 -1.99
C PHE A 176 10.29 -4.34 -0.68
N VAL A 177 10.83 -3.80 0.42
CA VAL A 177 10.68 -4.41 1.76
C VAL A 177 9.22 -4.52 2.18
N LEU A 178 8.40 -3.49 1.93
CA LEU A 178 6.94 -3.55 2.18
C LEU A 178 6.28 -4.69 1.39
N ILE A 179 6.59 -4.81 0.11
CA ILE A 179 6.04 -5.83 -0.80
C ILE A 179 6.47 -7.23 -0.36
N PHE A 180 7.75 -7.42 -0.01
CA PHE A 180 8.27 -8.71 0.45
C PHE A 180 7.50 -9.21 1.66
N MET A 181 7.33 -8.37 2.69
CA MET A 181 6.55 -8.75 3.88
C MET A 181 5.10 -9.09 3.51
N ARG A 182 4.42 -8.24 2.75
CA ARG A 182 3.03 -8.46 2.32
C ARG A 182 2.87 -9.78 1.58
N ASP A 183 3.71 -10.05 0.59
CA ASP A 183 3.55 -11.21 -0.29
C ASP A 183 3.85 -12.52 0.45
N ILE A 184 4.83 -12.53 1.35
CA ILE A 184 5.12 -13.71 2.19
C ILE A 184 3.92 -14.02 3.11
N ILE A 185 3.33 -12.99 3.73
CA ILE A 185 2.15 -13.14 4.60
C ILE A 185 0.93 -13.59 3.80
N ALA A 186 0.64 -12.94 2.67
CA ALA A 186 -0.54 -13.22 1.85
C ALA A 186 -0.53 -14.63 1.25
N LEU A 187 0.66 -15.12 0.87
CA LEU A 187 0.84 -16.51 0.42
C LEU A 187 0.95 -17.50 1.58
N ASN A 188 1.02 -17.01 2.82
CA ASN A 188 1.18 -17.79 4.03
C ASN A 188 2.41 -18.72 4.00
N HIS A 189 3.49 -18.27 3.35
CA HIS A 189 4.74 -19.01 3.22
C HIS A 189 5.62 -18.81 4.46
N ILE A 190 5.88 -19.90 5.17
CA ILE A 190 6.97 -19.94 6.17
C ILE A 190 8.27 -20.35 5.49
N ASP A 191 8.16 -21.25 4.52
CA ASP A 191 9.24 -21.65 3.64
C ASP A 191 9.36 -20.64 2.51
N ILE A 192 10.23 -19.64 2.67
CA ILE A 192 10.53 -18.71 1.59
C ILE A 192 11.37 -19.47 0.55
N PRO A 193 10.85 -19.71 -0.66
CA PRO A 193 11.61 -20.40 -1.70
C PRO A 193 12.88 -19.61 -2.06
N LYS A 194 13.93 -20.30 -2.51
CA LYS A 194 15.19 -19.67 -2.98
C LYS A 194 14.96 -18.61 -4.07
N MET A 195 13.85 -18.74 -4.79
CA MET A 195 13.33 -17.76 -5.73
C MET A 195 11.91 -17.42 -5.32
N VAL A 196 11.68 -16.16 -4.94
CA VAL A 196 10.31 -15.68 -4.78
C VAL A 196 9.92 -15.11 -6.14
N ASN A 197 9.04 -15.83 -6.85
CA ASN A 197 8.28 -15.24 -7.97
C ASN A 197 7.29 -14.25 -7.38
N LEU A 198 7.78 -13.11 -6.93
CA LEU A 198 6.94 -11.94 -6.77
C LEU A 198 6.43 -11.66 -8.17
N VAL A 199 5.11 -11.73 -8.35
CA VAL A 199 4.47 -11.34 -9.60
C VAL A 199 5.04 -9.97 -9.95
N GLY A 200 5.83 -9.94 -11.02
CA GLY A 200 6.73 -8.85 -11.32
C GLY A 200 6.02 -7.51 -11.29
N PHE A 201 6.79 -6.48 -10.97
CA PHE A 201 6.40 -5.07 -11.00
C PHE A 201 5.89 -4.65 -12.39
N ARG A 202 4.65 -5.04 -12.73
CA ARG A 202 3.86 -4.47 -13.82
C ARG A 202 2.92 -3.47 -13.16
N GLY A 203 3.49 -2.28 -12.93
CA GLY A 203 2.96 -1.20 -12.11
C GLY A 203 1.44 -1.11 -11.99
N ARG A 204 0.97 -1.38 -10.78
CA ARG A 204 -0.36 -1.02 -10.30
C ARG A 204 -0.17 -0.41 -8.90
N PHE A 205 -0.38 0.90 -8.76
CA PHE A 205 -0.40 1.55 -7.45
C PHE A 205 -1.72 1.22 -6.77
N TRP A 206 -1.68 0.70 -5.54
CA TRP A 206 -2.87 0.39 -4.75
C TRP A 206 -2.89 1.31 -3.53
N PHE A 207 -3.89 2.18 -3.44
CA PHE A 207 -4.20 2.92 -2.21
C PHE A 207 -5.37 2.21 -1.54
N LEU A 208 -5.15 1.67 -0.34
CA LEU A 208 -6.16 0.98 0.47
C LEU A 208 -6.44 1.80 1.72
N CYS A 209 -7.72 2.07 2.03
CA CYS A 209 -8.13 2.86 3.19
C CYS A 209 -9.34 2.25 3.87
N SER A 210 -9.29 2.05 5.19
CA SER A 210 -10.46 1.68 6.02
C SER A 210 -10.92 2.87 6.87
N CYS A 211 -12.22 3.18 6.83
CA CYS A 211 -12.93 4.09 7.74
C CYS A 211 -12.17 5.36 8.13
N ILE A 212 -12.09 6.32 7.20
CA ILE A 212 -11.34 7.58 7.41
C ILE A 212 -12.30 8.77 7.49
N PHE A 213 -12.12 9.62 8.50
CA PHE A 213 -12.83 10.89 8.66
C PHE A 213 -11.98 12.06 8.17
N GLN A 214 -12.56 12.89 7.30
CA GLN A 214 -12.00 14.14 6.75
C GLN A 214 -10.61 14.04 6.07
N PRO A 215 -10.28 13.00 5.28
CA PRO A 215 -8.98 12.96 4.63
C PRO A 215 -8.87 14.02 3.51
N SER A 216 -7.75 14.74 3.47
CA SER A 216 -7.38 15.58 2.33
C SER A 216 -6.39 14.84 1.43
N ILE A 217 -6.88 14.28 0.33
CA ILE A 217 -6.08 13.52 -0.63
C ILE A 217 -5.81 14.41 -1.85
N LYS A 218 -4.53 14.62 -2.17
CA LYS A 218 -4.09 15.33 -3.38
C LYS A 218 -3.14 14.44 -4.17
N VAL A 219 -3.50 14.09 -5.39
CA VAL A 219 -2.69 13.27 -6.31
C VAL A 219 -2.37 14.14 -7.54
N ASN A 220 -1.10 14.39 -7.79
CA ASN A 220 -0.62 15.12 -8.97
C ASN A 220 0.45 14.29 -9.67
N LEU A 221 0.14 13.67 -10.81
CA LEU A 221 1.09 12.79 -11.51
C LEU A 221 1.15 13.14 -13.00
N VAL A 222 2.35 13.06 -13.58
CA VAL A 222 2.61 13.34 -15.00
C VAL A 222 3.35 12.16 -15.63
N GLY A 223 2.95 11.72 -16.82
CA GLY A 223 3.62 10.67 -17.58
C GLY A 223 3.41 9.26 -17.02
N VAL A 224 2.27 9.00 -16.37
CA VAL A 224 2.00 7.74 -15.67
C VAL A 224 1.84 6.58 -16.67
N ARG A 225 2.76 5.61 -16.63
CA ARG A 225 2.73 4.42 -17.52
C ARG A 225 2.18 3.16 -16.86
N CYS A 226 1.76 3.25 -15.60
CA CYS A 226 1.32 2.14 -14.76
C CYS A 226 -0.07 2.42 -14.18
N GLY A 227 -0.86 1.36 -13.98
CA GLY A 227 -2.25 1.52 -13.53
C GLY A 227 -2.30 2.08 -12.12
N LEU A 228 -3.36 2.82 -11.79
CA LEU A 228 -3.61 3.27 -10.42
C LEU A 228 -4.98 2.79 -9.96
N PHE A 229 -5.00 2.19 -8.78
CA PHE A 229 -6.14 1.55 -8.14
C PHE A 229 -6.31 2.19 -6.77
N PHE A 230 -7.43 2.87 -6.55
CA PHE A 230 -7.84 3.30 -5.21
C PHE A 230 -8.92 2.32 -4.73
N LEU A 231 -8.73 1.64 -3.61
CA LEU A 231 -9.78 0.88 -2.93
C LEU A 231 -9.99 1.48 -1.54
N GLY A 232 -11.23 1.75 -1.14
CA GLY A 232 -11.52 2.08 0.25
C GLY A 232 -12.81 1.45 0.72
N SER A 233 -12.97 1.31 2.03
CA SER A 233 -14.26 0.98 2.64
C SER A 233 -15.09 2.26 2.78
N ASP A 234 -15.38 2.71 4.00
CA ASP A 234 -16.21 3.87 4.25
C ASP A 234 -15.35 5.13 4.42
N ILE A 235 -15.68 6.20 3.71
CA ILE A 235 -14.95 7.46 3.80
C ILE A 235 -15.93 8.60 4.09
N PHE A 236 -15.68 9.35 5.16
CA PHE A 236 -16.53 10.45 5.60
C PHE A 236 -15.84 11.80 5.33
N GLN A 237 -16.53 12.69 4.61
CA GLN A 237 -16.10 14.05 4.27
C GLN A 237 -14.70 14.17 3.60
N PRO A 238 -14.33 13.33 2.63
CA PRO A 238 -13.01 13.45 2.01
C PRO A 238 -12.94 14.65 1.06
N SER A 239 -11.79 15.32 1.06
CA SER A 239 -11.40 16.28 0.02
C SER A 239 -10.39 15.64 -0.92
N ILE A 240 -10.85 15.19 -2.08
CA ILE A 240 -10.03 14.46 -3.06
C ILE A 240 -9.77 15.36 -4.27
N LYS A 241 -8.49 15.62 -4.58
CA LYS A 241 -8.06 16.31 -5.80
C LYS A 241 -7.10 15.42 -6.58
N ILE A 242 -7.50 14.99 -7.77
CA ILE A 242 -6.70 14.16 -8.67
C ILE A 242 -6.39 14.97 -9.92
N ASN A 243 -5.12 15.13 -10.25
CA ASN A 243 -4.63 15.78 -11.46
C ASN A 243 -3.63 14.86 -12.14
N LEU A 244 -4.02 14.26 -13.28
CA LEU A 244 -3.17 13.33 -14.02
C LEU A 244 -2.98 13.80 -15.46
N ILE A 245 -1.73 13.84 -15.92
CA ILE A 245 -1.38 14.26 -17.28
C ILE A 245 -0.57 13.15 -17.97
N GLY A 246 -0.96 12.74 -19.18
CA GLY A 246 -0.19 11.81 -20.00
C GLY A 246 -0.16 10.39 -19.44
N VAL A 247 -1.34 9.79 -19.22
CA VAL A 247 -1.47 8.45 -18.63
C VAL A 247 -1.69 7.41 -19.72
N THR A 248 -0.81 6.41 -19.79
CA THR A 248 -0.86 5.39 -20.84
C THR A 248 -1.41 4.05 -20.36
N SER A 249 -2.12 4.01 -19.22
CA SER A 249 -2.64 2.78 -18.62
C SER A 249 -4.02 3.00 -17.98
N ARG A 250 -4.68 1.92 -17.54
CA ARG A 250 -6.02 1.96 -16.93
C ARG A 250 -5.99 2.48 -15.50
N PHE A 251 -6.94 3.33 -15.17
CA PHE A 251 -7.18 3.82 -13.81
C PHE A 251 -8.49 3.27 -13.26
N TRP A 252 -8.48 2.82 -12.01
CA TRP A 252 -9.66 2.34 -11.29
C TRP A 252 -9.79 3.03 -9.94
N PHE A 253 -10.96 3.59 -9.66
CA PHE A 253 -11.34 4.03 -8.33
C PHE A 253 -12.48 3.12 -7.85
N LEU A 254 -12.27 2.36 -6.79
CA LEU A 254 -13.23 1.43 -6.19
C LEU A 254 -13.49 1.83 -4.74
N ASN A 255 -14.75 1.89 -4.31
CA ASN A 255 -15.07 2.22 -2.92
C ASN A 255 -16.40 1.59 -2.48
N SER A 256 -16.55 1.18 -1.22
CA SER A 256 -17.86 0.70 -0.73
C SER A 256 -18.82 1.87 -0.61
N SER A 257 -18.55 2.81 0.30
CA SER A 257 -19.46 3.92 0.56
C SER A 257 -18.73 5.22 0.86
N ILE A 258 -19.16 6.31 0.25
CA ILE A 258 -18.55 7.63 0.46
C ILE A 258 -19.61 8.63 0.91
N PHE A 259 -19.37 9.30 2.04
CA PHE A 259 -20.28 10.26 2.64
C PHE A 259 -19.71 11.68 2.50
N GLN A 260 -20.48 12.60 1.93
CA GLN A 260 -20.18 14.02 1.73
C GLN A 260 -18.82 14.33 1.07
N PRO A 261 -18.42 13.65 -0.02
CA PRO A 261 -17.11 13.89 -0.61
C PRO A 261 -17.06 15.18 -1.46
N SER A 262 -15.92 15.85 -1.41
CA SER A 262 -15.54 16.91 -2.35
C SER A 262 -14.48 16.36 -3.30
N ILE A 263 -14.89 16.01 -4.52
CA ILE A 263 -14.04 15.33 -5.51
C ILE A 263 -13.78 16.26 -6.69
N LYS A 264 -12.52 16.51 -7.00
CA LYS A 264 -12.10 17.19 -8.23
C LYS A 264 -11.12 16.31 -8.99
N VAL A 265 -11.50 15.92 -10.20
CA VAL A 265 -10.69 15.08 -11.10
C VAL A 265 -10.37 15.89 -12.35
N ASN A 266 -9.09 16.04 -12.67
CA ASN A 266 -8.59 16.66 -13.90
C ASN A 266 -7.66 15.66 -14.61
N LEU A 267 -8.07 15.17 -15.78
CA LEU A 267 -7.30 14.18 -16.55
C LEU A 267 -7.04 14.72 -17.96
N VAL A 268 -5.77 14.70 -18.37
CA VAL A 268 -5.35 15.17 -19.69
C VAL A 268 -4.51 14.10 -20.39
N GLY A 269 -4.91 13.66 -21.58
CA GLY A 269 -4.12 12.75 -22.42
C GLY A 269 -4.06 11.32 -21.88
N PHE A 270 -5.14 10.55 -22.05
CA PHE A 270 -5.19 9.13 -21.68
C PHE A 270 -5.31 8.20 -22.89
N ARG A 271 -4.62 7.05 -22.84
CA ARG A 271 -4.72 6.02 -23.89
C ARG A 271 -5.72 4.90 -23.59
N ASP A 272 -5.73 4.35 -22.37
CA ASP A 272 -6.38 3.06 -22.08
C ASP A 272 -7.67 3.15 -21.23
N GLY A 273 -8.04 4.35 -20.80
CA GLY A 273 -9.33 4.67 -20.15
C GLY A 273 -9.31 4.76 -18.62
N PHE A 274 -10.38 5.31 -18.05
CA PHE A 274 -10.58 5.53 -16.61
C PHE A 274 -11.94 4.96 -16.19
N CYS A 275 -11.99 4.28 -15.04
CA CYS A 275 -13.24 3.77 -14.48
C CYS A 275 -13.36 4.13 -13.00
N PHE A 276 -14.52 4.68 -12.61
CA PHE A 276 -14.92 4.91 -11.24
C PHE A 276 -16.06 3.96 -10.90
N LEU A 277 -15.87 3.13 -9.87
CA LEU A 277 -16.86 2.23 -9.30
C LEU A 277 -17.04 2.57 -7.82
N CYS A 278 -18.27 2.77 -7.37
CA CYS A 278 -18.59 2.88 -5.95
C CYS A 278 -19.95 2.23 -5.71
N SER A 279 -20.22 1.66 -4.53
CA SER A 279 -21.53 1.06 -4.27
C SER A 279 -22.55 2.15 -3.95
N ASP A 280 -22.21 3.03 -2.99
CA ASP A 280 -23.09 4.09 -2.54
C ASP A 280 -22.35 5.42 -2.30
N ILE A 281 -22.92 6.54 -2.76
CA ILE A 281 -22.37 7.87 -2.49
C ILE A 281 -23.45 8.80 -1.98
N PHE A 282 -23.21 9.43 -0.83
CA PHE A 282 -24.14 10.34 -0.17
C PHE A 282 -23.65 11.79 -0.23
N GLN A 283 -24.49 12.69 -0.72
CA GLN A 283 -24.25 14.14 -0.83
C GLN A 283 -22.90 14.56 -1.46
N PRO A 284 -22.50 14.00 -2.62
CA PRO A 284 -21.21 14.34 -3.20
C PRO A 284 -21.21 15.67 -3.97
N SER A 285 -20.10 16.39 -3.89
CA SER A 285 -19.74 17.50 -4.77
C SER A 285 -18.62 17.05 -5.71
N ILE A 286 -18.96 16.70 -6.95
CA ILE A 286 -18.02 16.12 -7.92
C ILE A 286 -17.81 17.09 -9.09
N LYS A 287 -16.54 17.38 -9.40
CA LYS A 287 -16.13 18.06 -10.63
C LYS A 287 -15.16 17.19 -11.41
N ILE A 288 -15.49 16.89 -12.66
CA ILE A 288 -14.68 16.06 -13.55
C ILE A 288 -14.35 16.87 -14.81
N ASP A 289 -13.07 17.09 -15.08
CA ASP A 289 -12.55 17.74 -16.27
C ASP A 289 -11.67 16.72 -17.03
N LEU A 290 -12.11 16.24 -18.21
CA LEU A 290 -11.39 15.25 -19.03
C LEU A 290 -11.06 15.82 -20.41
N ILE A 291 -9.80 15.72 -20.81
CA ILE A 291 -9.31 16.22 -22.11
C ILE A 291 -8.46 15.16 -22.80
N GLY A 292 -8.84 14.74 -24.02
CA GLY A 292 -8.03 13.87 -24.87
C GLY A 292 -7.92 12.44 -24.32
N ILE A 293 -9.04 11.74 -24.17
CA ILE A 293 -9.11 10.38 -23.62
C ILE A 293 -9.51 9.40 -24.74
N LEU A 294 -8.62 8.48 -25.11
CA LEU A 294 -8.83 7.51 -26.20
C LEU A 294 -9.54 6.21 -25.75
N GLY A 295 -9.17 5.66 -24.58
CA GLY A 295 -9.71 4.38 -24.10
C GLY A 295 -11.06 4.47 -23.37
N GLY A 296 -11.50 5.70 -23.09
CA GLY A 296 -12.81 6.04 -22.56
C GLY A 296 -12.95 6.22 -21.06
N PHE A 297 -14.16 6.57 -20.63
CA PHE A 297 -14.49 6.95 -19.25
C PHE A 297 -15.75 6.24 -18.77
N GLY A 298 -15.64 5.51 -17.66
CA GLY A 298 -16.76 4.84 -16.99
C GLY A 298 -17.00 5.41 -15.59
N PHE A 299 -18.26 5.66 -15.26
CA PHE A 299 -18.71 5.93 -13.90
C PHE A 299 -19.89 5.02 -13.57
N LEU A 300 -19.70 4.09 -12.63
CA LEU A 300 -20.73 3.16 -12.19
C LEU A 300 -20.92 3.32 -10.69
N CYS A 301 -22.15 3.66 -10.31
CA CYS A 301 -22.53 3.78 -8.92
C CYS A 301 -24.00 3.36 -8.78
N PRO A 302 -24.30 2.20 -8.19
CA PRO A 302 -25.67 1.75 -7.99
C PRO A 302 -26.53 2.79 -7.29
N SER A 303 -26.08 3.41 -6.19
CA SER A 303 -26.89 4.40 -5.48
C SER A 303 -26.15 5.71 -5.25
N ILE A 304 -26.77 6.83 -5.62
CA ILE A 304 -26.24 8.17 -5.35
C ILE A 304 -27.32 9.11 -4.84
N PHE A 305 -27.08 9.70 -3.67
CA PHE A 305 -28.06 10.51 -2.95
C PHE A 305 -27.63 11.97 -2.95
N GLN A 306 -28.51 12.88 -3.41
CA GLN A 306 -28.30 14.33 -3.46
C GLN A 306 -26.97 14.78 -4.11
N PRO A 307 -26.60 14.29 -5.31
CA PRO A 307 -25.34 14.67 -5.92
C PRO A 307 -25.37 16.05 -6.58
N SER A 308 -24.24 16.76 -6.47
CA SER A 308 -23.90 17.94 -7.26
C SER A 308 -22.72 17.60 -8.17
N ILE A 309 -23.00 17.33 -9.45
CA ILE A 309 -22.00 16.84 -10.42
C ILE A 309 -21.83 17.84 -11.56
N LYS A 310 -20.58 18.19 -11.85
CA LYS A 310 -20.19 18.97 -13.03
C LYS A 310 -19.16 18.19 -13.83
N VAL A 311 -19.50 17.85 -15.08
CA VAL A 311 -18.61 17.10 -15.98
C VAL A 311 -18.31 17.94 -17.20
N ASN A 312 -17.03 18.02 -17.57
CA ASN A 312 -16.56 18.65 -18.80
C ASN A 312 -15.69 17.65 -19.56
N LEU A 313 -16.15 17.25 -20.74
CA LEU A 313 -15.52 16.23 -21.58
C LEU A 313 -15.12 16.85 -22.91
N VAL A 314 -13.83 16.78 -23.24
CA VAL A 314 -13.28 17.32 -24.49
C VAL A 314 -12.46 16.23 -25.18
N ARG A 315 -12.82 15.84 -26.41
CA ARG A 315 -12.11 14.80 -27.18
C ARG A 315 -11.97 13.49 -26.38
N VAL A 316 -13.10 12.95 -25.93
CA VAL A 316 -13.18 11.70 -25.19
C VAL A 316 -13.91 10.66 -26.04
N SER A 317 -13.36 9.46 -26.12
CA SER A 317 -14.03 8.30 -26.74
C SER A 317 -14.79 7.51 -25.67
N ASN A 318 -15.87 6.80 -26.01
CA ASN A 318 -16.51 5.81 -25.13
C ASN A 318 -16.76 6.26 -23.67
N VAL A 319 -17.75 7.12 -23.47
CA VAL A 319 -18.18 7.56 -22.14
C VAL A 319 -19.43 6.81 -21.71
N PHE A 320 -19.43 6.23 -20.51
CA PHE A 320 -20.60 5.57 -19.93
C PHE A 320 -20.83 5.96 -18.47
N PHE A 321 -22.07 6.30 -18.15
CA PHE A 321 -22.57 6.45 -16.79
C PHE A 321 -23.64 5.38 -16.53
N ILE A 322 -23.47 4.57 -15.48
CA ILE A 322 -24.45 3.55 -15.08
C ILE A 322 -24.84 3.83 -13.63
N LEU A 323 -26.05 4.35 -13.44
CA LEU A 323 -26.59 4.68 -12.13
C LEU A 323 -27.95 3.99 -11.96
N GLN A 324 -28.10 3.19 -10.91
CA GLN A 324 -29.34 2.44 -10.69
C GLN A 324 -30.37 3.31 -9.95
N TRP A 325 -29.95 4.01 -8.90
CA TRP A 325 -30.78 4.86 -8.05
C TRP A 325 -30.13 6.23 -7.88
N ILE A 326 -30.81 7.28 -8.33
CA ILE A 326 -30.36 8.67 -8.15
C ILE A 326 -31.45 9.53 -7.53
N PHE A 327 -31.14 10.11 -6.38
CA PHE A 327 -32.08 10.91 -5.59
C PHE A 327 -31.68 12.39 -5.65
N GLU A 328 -32.59 13.25 -6.10
CA GLU A 328 -32.46 14.72 -6.15
C GLU A 328 -31.15 15.25 -6.79
N PRO A 329 -30.81 14.89 -8.04
CA PRO A 329 -29.53 15.25 -8.61
C PRO A 329 -29.49 16.65 -9.24
N THR A 330 -28.36 17.31 -9.10
CA THR A 330 -27.98 18.49 -9.91
C THR A 330 -26.79 18.13 -10.79
N ILE A 331 -27.02 17.93 -12.10
CA ILE A 331 -25.98 17.47 -13.04
C ILE A 331 -25.82 18.48 -14.18
N LYS A 332 -24.59 18.96 -14.38
CA LYS A 332 -24.23 19.79 -15.53
C LYS A 332 -23.16 19.10 -16.36
N VAL A 333 -23.42 18.90 -17.64
CA VAL A 333 -22.52 18.18 -18.54
C VAL A 333 -22.18 19.06 -19.75
N ARG A 334 -20.90 19.26 -19.98
CA ARG A 334 -20.37 19.91 -21.19
C ARG A 334 -19.64 18.86 -22.02
N LEU A 335 -20.02 18.74 -23.28
CA LEU A 335 -19.52 17.76 -24.23
C LEU A 335 -18.93 18.48 -25.45
N ILE A 336 -17.67 18.22 -25.78
CA ILE A 336 -17.01 18.79 -26.96
C ILE A 336 -16.32 17.67 -27.72
N ASN A 337 -16.74 17.46 -28.97
CA ASN A 337 -16.10 16.53 -29.91
C ASN A 337 -15.93 15.11 -29.31
N LEU A 338 -17.05 14.40 -29.13
CA LEU A 338 -17.10 13.05 -28.56
C LEU A 338 -17.45 12.02 -29.63
N TYR A 339 -16.84 10.83 -29.51
CA TYR A 339 -17.13 9.72 -30.43
C TYR A 339 -18.37 8.92 -30.01
N PHE A 340 -18.51 8.61 -28.72
CA PHE A 340 -19.63 7.82 -28.19
C PHE A 340 -19.92 8.21 -26.74
N PHE A 341 -21.18 8.46 -26.42
CA PHE A 341 -21.64 8.89 -25.09
C PHE A 341 -22.93 8.17 -24.71
N TYR A 342 -22.95 7.56 -23.53
CA TYR A 342 -24.09 6.80 -23.01
C TYR A 342 -24.34 7.12 -21.53
N ILE A 343 -25.59 7.36 -21.17
CA ILE A 343 -26.04 7.44 -19.77
C ILE A 343 -27.20 6.47 -19.60
N LEU A 344 -27.08 5.55 -18.65
CA LEU A 344 -28.14 4.65 -18.23
C LEU A 344 -28.58 5.01 -16.81
N LEU A 345 -29.83 5.43 -16.68
CA LEU A 345 -30.49 5.77 -15.42
C LEU A 345 -31.72 4.86 -15.26
N TYR A 346 -31.77 4.04 -14.22
CA TYR A 346 -32.91 3.15 -13.98
C TYR A 346 -34.01 3.84 -13.17
N HIS A 347 -33.66 4.45 -12.05
CA HIS A 347 -34.62 5.14 -11.16
C HIS A 347 -34.12 6.52 -10.73
N ILE A 348 -34.91 7.54 -11.04
CA ILE A 348 -34.68 8.93 -10.64
C ILE A 348 -35.85 9.36 -9.76
N SER A 349 -35.58 9.83 -8.54
CA SER A 349 -36.59 10.48 -7.70
C SER A 349 -36.17 11.91 -7.35
N GLY A 350 -37.06 12.88 -7.56
CA GLY A 350 -36.80 14.31 -7.34
C GLY A 350 -36.60 15.10 -8.63
N LYS A 351 -36.40 16.42 -8.52
CA LYS A 351 -36.15 17.30 -9.67
C LYS A 351 -34.72 17.14 -10.17
N ALA A 352 -34.53 16.40 -11.25
CA ALA A 352 -33.27 16.34 -11.97
C ALA A 352 -33.15 17.52 -12.94
N SER A 353 -32.03 18.24 -12.90
CA SER A 353 -31.64 19.14 -13.99
C SER A 353 -30.43 18.55 -14.69
N LEU A 354 -30.56 18.31 -16.00
CA LEU A 354 -29.48 17.87 -16.88
C LEU A 354 -29.35 18.91 -17.99
N SER A 355 -28.24 19.64 -18.00
CA SER A 355 -27.89 20.52 -19.12
C SER A 355 -26.76 19.88 -19.91
N ILE A 356 -27.01 19.53 -21.17
CA ILE A 356 -26.00 19.05 -22.11
C ILE A 356 -25.67 20.19 -23.08
N LEU A 357 -24.41 20.58 -23.14
CA LEU A 357 -23.90 21.52 -24.14
C LEU A 357 -22.96 20.75 -25.06
N GLN A 358 -23.44 20.42 -26.26
CA GLN A 358 -22.64 19.74 -27.29
C GLN A 358 -22.10 20.75 -28.30
N TYR A 359 -20.79 20.75 -28.50
CA TYR A 359 -20.12 21.46 -29.58
C TYR A 359 -19.43 20.43 -30.47
N ASN A 360 -19.84 20.39 -31.75
CA ASN A 360 -19.24 19.51 -32.75
C ASN A 360 -17.90 20.08 -33.24
#